data_AF-A0A952RZZ2-F1
#
_entry.id   AF-A0A952RZZ2-F1
#
_cell.length_a   1.000
_cell.length_b   1.000
_cell.length_c   1.000
_cell.angle_alpha   90.00
_cell.angle_beta   90.00
_cell.angle_gamma   90.00
#
_symmetry.space_group_name_H-M   'P 1'
#
loop_
_entity.id
_entity.type
_entity.pdbx_description
1 polymer ?
#
loop_
_entity_poly.entity_id
_entity_poly.type
_entity_poly.pdbx_seq_one_letter_code
_entity_poly.pdbx_strand_id
1 'polypeptide(L)' 'MKWRVVLERDEESGEWAVWCPELPGCTSAGTTEQEALENIREAIELYLEPATYPFAPSAVIREVYV' A
#
# COMPACT_ATOMS: atom_id res chain seq x y z
N MET A 1 -4.66 -0.15 -12.54
CA MET A 1 -3.21 -0.41 -12.63
C MET A 1 -2.93 -1.84 -12.17
N LYS A 2 -1.80 -2.42 -12.55
CA LYS A 2 -1.32 -3.69 -11.98
C LYS A 2 -0.10 -3.38 -11.13
N TRP A 3 -0.11 -3.87 -9.90
CA TRP A 3 0.98 -3.68 -8.93
C TRP A 3 1.62 -5.03 -8.63
N ARG A 4 2.93 -5.03 -8.41
CA ARG A 4 3.61 -6.22 -7.90
C ARG A 4 3.49 -6.17 -6.38
N VAL A 5 3.40 -7.33 -5.76
CA VAL A 5 3.46 -7.46 -4.30
C VAL A 5 4.39 -8.60 -3.95
N VAL A 6 5.05 -8.48 -2.82
CA VAL A 6 5.90 -9.52 -2.24
C VAL A 6 5.15 -10.11 -1.06
N LEU A 7 5.06 -11.43 -1.02
CA LEU A 7 4.42 -12.20 0.05
C LEU A 7 5.49 -12.96 0.81
N GLU A 8 5.49 -12.82 2.14
CA GLU A 8 6.42 -13.48 3.03
C GLU A 8 5.61 -14.20 4.10
N ARG A 9 5.77 -15.52 4.18
CA ARG A 9 5.10 -16.34 5.19
C ARG A 9 5.96 -16.38 6.44
N ASP A 10 5.37 -16.06 7.58
CA ASP A 10 6.02 -16.21 8.87
C ASP A 10 6.05 -17.70 9.26
N GLU A 11 7.23 -18.21 9.63
CA GLU A 11 7.39 -19.64 9.96
C GLU A 11 6.89 -19.98 11.38
N GLU A 12 6.77 -19.00 12.28
CA GLU A 12 6.36 -19.21 13.67
C GLU A 12 4.84 -19.09 13.83
N SER A 13 4.24 -18.01 13.34
CA SER A 13 2.79 -17.78 13.39
C SER A 13 2.04 -18.45 12.23
N GLY A 14 2.72 -18.70 11.12
CA GLY A 14 2.11 -19.23 9.89
C GLY A 14 1.34 -18.20 9.07
N GLU A 15 1.30 -16.93 9.51
CA GLU A 15 0.63 -15.81 8.85
C GLU A 15 1.43 -15.28 7.65
N TRP A 16 0.82 -14.40 6.87
CA TRP A 16 1.41 -13.80 5.67
C TRP A 16 1.57 -12.29 5.86
N ALA A 17 2.80 -11.80 5.71
CA ALA A 17 3.10 -10.41 5.48
C ALA A 17 3.10 -10.13 3.97
N VAL A 18 2.66 -8.93 3.57
CA VAL A 18 2.62 -8.53 2.16
C VAL A 18 2.94 -7.05 1.99
N TRP A 19 3.67 -6.70 0.92
CA TRP A 19 4.05 -5.31 0.66
C TRP A 19 4.26 -5.02 -0.83
N CYS A 20 4.09 -3.75 -1.21
CA CYS A 20 4.22 -3.28 -2.59
C CYS A 20 5.57 -2.55 -2.79
N PRO A 21 6.52 -3.07 -3.60
CA PRO A 21 7.81 -2.43 -3.80
C PRO A 21 7.73 -1.09 -4.54
N GLU A 22 6.68 -0.85 -5.32
CA GLU A 22 6.47 0.42 -6.00
C GLU A 22 5.86 1.51 -5.11
N LEU A 23 5.29 1.15 -3.96
CA LEU A 23 4.63 2.08 -3.03
C LEU A 23 5.29 1.98 -1.65
N PRO A 24 6.37 2.75 -1.39
CA PRO A 24 7.10 2.69 -0.13
C PRO A 24 6.17 2.89 1.07
N GLY A 25 6.22 1.95 2.02
CA GLY A 25 5.40 1.95 3.23
C GLY A 25 4.00 1.34 3.07
N CYS A 26 3.60 0.91 1.87
CA CYS A 26 2.35 0.19 1.66
C CYS A 26 2.53 -1.29 2.00
N THR A 27 2.07 -1.68 3.18
CA THR A 27 2.19 -3.03 3.74
C THR A 27 0.86 -3.48 4.32
N SER A 28 0.61 -4.79 4.34
CA SER A 28 -0.52 -5.40 5.01
C SER A 28 -0.17 -6.83 5.45
N ALA A 29 -1.13 -7.54 6.03
CA ALA A 29 -0.96 -8.93 6.45
C ALA A 29 -2.28 -9.70 6.42
N GLY A 30 -2.22 -11.03 6.51
CA GLY A 30 -3.39 -11.90 6.63
C GLY A 30 -3.03 -13.30 7.12
N THR A 31 -3.99 -14.03 7.66
CA THR A 31 -3.82 -15.42 8.11
C THR A 31 -3.69 -16.40 6.94
N THR A 32 -4.16 -16.00 5.75
CA THR A 32 -4.02 -16.75 4.50
C THR A 32 -3.41 -15.86 3.41
N GLU A 33 -2.79 -16.49 2.40
CA GLU A 33 -2.26 -15.78 1.22
C GLU A 33 -3.36 -14.92 0.55
N GLN A 34 -4.57 -15.49 0.42
CA GLN A 34 -5.72 -14.80 -0.18
C GLN A 34 -6.14 -13.57 0.64
N GLU A 35 -6.21 -13.69 1.96
CA GLU A 35 -6.55 -12.57 2.85
C GLU A 35 -5.49 -11.47 2.79
N ALA A 36 -4.20 -11.82 2.82
CA ALA A 36 -3.12 -10.84 2.67
C ALA A 36 -3.24 -10.09 1.32
N LEU A 37 -3.53 -10.80 0.23
CA LEU A 37 -3.76 -10.21 -1.10
C LEU A 37 -4.98 -9.28 -1.14
N GLU A 38 -6.06 -9.63 -0.46
CA GLU A 38 -7.26 -8.78 -0.33
C GLU A 38 -6.92 -7.51 0.46
N ASN A 39 -6.23 -7.66 1.59
CA ASN A 39 -5.89 -6.56 2.49
C ASN A 39 -4.87 -5.59 1.88
N ILE A 40 -3.87 -6.07 1.12
CA ILE A 40 -2.94 -5.17 0.42
C ILE A 40 -3.61 -4.43 -0.73
N ARG A 41 -4.64 -5.02 -1.37
CA ARG A 41 -5.42 -4.31 -2.40
C ARG A 41 -6.07 -3.07 -1.80
N GLU A 42 -6.72 -3.21 -0.65
CA GLU A 42 -7.33 -2.08 0.07
C GLU A 42 -6.27 -1.06 0.51
N ALA A 43 -5.12 -1.52 1.04
CA ALA A 43 -4.03 -0.62 1.43
C ALA A 43 -3.47 0.18 0.24
N ILE A 44 -3.37 -0.43 -0.95
CA ILE A 44 -2.95 0.26 -2.18
C ILE A 44 -3.99 1.28 -2.61
N GLU A 45 -5.28 0.92 -2.56
CA GLU A 45 -6.37 1.85 -2.88
C GLU A 45 -6.30 3.09 -1.97
N LEU A 46 -6.18 2.89 -0.66
CA LEU A 46 -6.02 3.96 0.33
C LEU A 46 -4.74 4.78 0.12
N TYR A 47 -3.62 4.16 -0.24
CA TYR A 47 -2.36 4.86 -0.49
C TYR A 47 -2.46 5.87 -1.64
N LEU A 48 -3.26 5.53 -2.67
CA LEU A 48 -3.43 6.36 -3.86
C LEU A 48 -4.51 7.45 -3.69
N GLU A 49 -5.27 7.41 -2.59
CA GLU A 49 -6.25 8.45 -2.31
C GLU A 49 -5.56 9.80 -2.04
N PRO A 50 -6.15 10.92 -2.50
CA PRO A 50 -5.63 12.24 -2.20
C PRO A 50 -5.65 12.50 -0.69
N ALA A 51 -4.46 12.61 -0.09
CA ALA A 51 -4.36 12.99 1.31
C ALA A 51 -4.78 14.45 1.49
N THR A 52 -5.64 14.71 2.49
CA THR A 52 -5.95 16.06 2.96
C THR A 52 -4.83 16.57 3.86
N TYR A 53 -3.65 16.76 3.29
CA TYR A 53 -2.52 17.30 4.02
C TYR A 53 -2.64 18.83 4.10
N PRO A 54 -2.51 19.44 5.30
CA PRO A 54 -2.54 20.89 5.41
C PRO A 54 -1.30 21.48 4.72
N PHE A 55 -1.53 22.22 3.64
CA PHE A 55 -0.47 22.97 2.97
C PHE A 55 -0.37 24.38 3.55
N ALA A 56 0.82 24.98 3.46
CA ALA A 56 0.97 26.40 3.74
C ALA A 56 0.06 27.22 2.81
N PRO A 57 -0.54 28.35 3.25
CA PRO A 57 -1.39 29.18 2.41
C PRO A 57 -0.72 29.70 1.14
N SER A 58 0.62 29.80 1.13
CA SER A 58 1.43 30.21 -0.01
C SER A 58 1.83 29.07 -0.95
N ALA A 59 1.42 27.83 -0.66
CA ALA A 59 1.78 26.68 -1.47
C ALA A 59 1.17 26.77 -2.89
N VAL A 60 1.97 26.41 -3.89
CA VAL A 60 1.55 26.34 -5.28
C VAL A 60 1.47 24.88 -5.69
N ILE A 61 0.26 24.36 -5.85
CA ILE A 61 0.01 22.97 -6.24
C ILE A 61 -0.03 22.87 -7.77
N ARG A 62 0.59 21.82 -8.32
CA ARG A 62 0.60 21.51 -9.76
C ARG A 62 0.44 20.01 -9.96
N GLU A 63 -0.29 19.63 -11.00
CA GLU A 63 -0.36 18.26 -11.47
C GLU A 63 0.77 18.01 -12.48
N VAL A 64 1.42 16.86 -12.35
CA VAL A 64 2.48 16.41 -13.26
C VAL A 64 2.15 15.00 -13.70
N TYR A 65 2.15 14.77 -15.01
CA TYR A 65 1.97 13.46 -15.60
C TYR A 65 3.35 12.90 -15.95
N VAL A 66 3.56 11.62 -15.63
CA VAL A 66 4.78 10.86 -15.96
C VAL A 66 4.47 9.75 -16.94
#